data_AF-E8LGB6-F1
#
_entry.id   AF-E8LGB6-F1
#
_cell.length_a   1.000
_cell.length_b   1.000
_cell.length_c   1.000
_cell.angle_alpha   90.00
_cell.angle_beta   90.00
_cell.angle_gamma   90.00
#
_symmetry.space_group_name_H-M   'P 1'
#
loop_
_entity.id
_entity.type
_entity.pdbx_description
1 polymer ?
#
loop_
_entity_poly.entity_id
_entity_poly.type
_entity_poly.pdbx_seq_one_letter_code
_entity_poly.pdbx_strand_id
1 'polypeptide(L)'
;MPFLILVIIICMIVALFAVQNAVAVSLNFVFWSFSASLVLVILGAFLMGVLVATCFLLTMKAKHYLKDKKMREEMQQLQAENKRLQERVAMLQHTQLLHNEAAQAEAVKKAEPAAADKTAVESGSRQ
;
A
#
# COMPACT_ATOMS: atom_id res chain seq x y z
N MET A 1 -39.40 -9.53 -50.32
CA MET A 1 -38.63 -9.19 -51.53
C MET A 1 -37.51 -8.15 -51.32
N PRO A 2 -37.71 -7.00 -50.62
CA PRO A 2 -36.64 -5.98 -50.50
C PRO A 2 -35.44 -6.44 -49.65
N PHE A 3 -35.67 -7.35 -48.70
CA PHE A 3 -34.61 -7.90 -47.84
C PHE A 3 -33.53 -8.65 -48.62
N LEU A 4 -33.90 -9.41 -49.66
CA LEU A 4 -32.92 -10.13 -50.49
C LEU A 4 -32.05 -9.18 -51.29
N ILE A 5 -32.64 -8.11 -51.82
CA ILE A 5 -31.91 -7.06 -52.54
C ILE A 5 -30.94 -6.35 -51.60
N LEU A 6 -31.37 -6.05 -50.38
CA LEU A 6 -30.54 -5.41 -49.36
C LEU A 6 -29.37 -6.32 -48.93
N VAL A 7 -29.62 -7.62 -48.75
CA VAL A 7 -28.58 -8.61 -48.44
C VAL A 7 -27.60 -8.75 -49.60
N ILE A 8 -28.05 -8.76 -50.86
CA ILE A 8 -27.17 -8.82 -52.03
C ILE A 8 -26.28 -7.57 -52.10
N ILE A 9 -26.83 -6.38 -51.83
CA ILE A 9 -26.06 -5.13 -51.81
C ILE A 9 -25.00 -5.18 -50.71
N ILE A 10 -25.35 -5.62 -49.50
CA ILE A 10 -24.38 -5.78 -48.40
C ILE A 10 -23.31 -6.82 -48.76
N CYS A 11 -23.71 -7.95 -49.34
CA CYS A 11 -22.78 -9.00 -49.75
C CYS A 11 -21.79 -8.50 -50.81
N MET A 12 -22.25 -7.69 -51.77
CA MET A 12 -21.41 -7.03 -52.77
C MET A 12 -20.39 -6.09 -52.10
N ILE A 13 -20.81 -5.29 -51.11
CA ILE A 13 -19.92 -4.39 -50.36
C ILE A 13 -18.85 -5.18 -49.60
N VAL A 14 -19.24 -6.26 -48.92
CA VAL A 14 -18.31 -7.14 -48.19
C VAL A 14 -17.32 -7.82 -49.13
N ALA A 15 -17.77 -8.31 -50.29
CA ALA A 15 -16.91 -8.92 -51.29
C ALA A 15 -15.90 -7.92 -51.86
N LEU A 16 -16.33 -6.69 -52.15
CA LEU A 16 -15.42 -5.62 -52.60
C LEU A 16 -14.40 -5.25 -51.52
N PHE A 17 -14.82 -5.16 -50.26
CA PHE A 17 -13.91 -4.95 -49.13
C PHE A 17 -12.87 -6.06 -49.03
N ALA A 18 -13.28 -7.32 -49.16
CA ALA A 18 -12.35 -8.46 -49.13
C ALA A 18 -11.37 -8.44 -50.31
N VAL A 19 -11.82 -8.13 -51.53
CA VAL A 19 -10.95 -8.05 -52.72
C VAL A 19 -9.95 -6.90 -52.61
N GLN A 20 -10.40 -5.71 -52.19
CA GLN A 20 -9.50 -4.58 -51.94
C GLN A 20 -8.52 -4.87 -50.80
N ASN A 21 -8.96 -5.62 -49.80
CA ASN A 21 -8.12 -6.04 -48.70
C ASN A 21 -7.16 -7.18 -49.06
N ALA A 22 -7.44 -7.97 -50.10
CA ALA A 22 -6.54 -8.99 -50.62
C ALA A 22 -5.37 -8.40 -51.43
N VAL A 23 -5.42 -7.10 -51.76
CA VAL A 23 -4.28 -6.39 -52.35
C VAL A 23 -3.14 -6.33 -51.33
N ALA A 24 -2.10 -7.11 -51.59
CA ALA A 24 -0.93 -7.18 -50.73
C ALA A 24 -0.14 -5.86 -50.83
N VAL A 25 0.05 -5.20 -49.69
CA VAL A 25 0.90 -4.02 -49.56
C VAL A 25 2.29 -4.48 -49.13
N SER A 26 3.32 -4.05 -49.85
CA SER A 26 4.71 -4.34 -49.50
C SER A 26 5.19 -3.41 -48.39
N LEU A 27 5.41 -3.98 -47.21
CA LEU A 27 6.07 -3.30 -46.10
C LEU A 27 7.57 -3.47 -46.26
N ASN A 28 8.30 -2.36 -46.32
CA ASN A 28 9.75 -2.34 -46.32
C ASN A 28 10.23 -1.91 -44.92
N PHE A 29 10.79 -2.85 -44.17
CA PHE A 29 11.56 -2.56 -42.96
C PHE A 29 13.03 -2.37 -43.32
N VAL A 30 13.81 -1.83 -42.36
CA VAL A 30 15.23 -1.47 -42.55
C VAL A 30 16.08 -2.64 -43.08
N PHE A 31 15.76 -3.88 -42.70
CA PHE A 31 16.52 -5.07 -43.11
C PHE A 31 15.70 -6.13 -43.86
N TRP A 32 14.39 -5.95 -44.03
CA TRP A 32 13.53 -6.95 -44.67
C TRP A 32 12.28 -6.32 -45.27
N SER A 33 11.87 -6.77 -46.44
CA SER A 33 10.59 -6.44 -47.05
C SER A 33 9.65 -7.65 -47.10
N PHE A 34 8.39 -7.44 -46.73
CA PHE A 34 7.36 -8.47 -46.75
C PHE A 34 6.04 -7.90 -47.28
N SER A 35 5.33 -8.70 -48.07
CA SER A 35 4.05 -8.31 -48.66
C SER A 35 2.90 -8.95 -47.89
N ALA A 36 2.03 -8.13 -47.31
CA ALA A 36 0.88 -8.58 -46.54
C ALA A 36 -0.34 -7.70 -46.82
N SER A 37 -1.53 -8.24 -46.56
CA SER A 37 -2.76 -7.43 -46.55
C SER A 37 -2.72 -6.40 -45.41
N LEU A 38 -3.19 -5.18 -45.70
CA LEU A 38 -3.23 -4.07 -44.73
C LEU A 38 -4.00 -4.44 -43.45
N VAL A 39 -5.12 -5.17 -43.56
CA VAL A 39 -5.90 -5.57 -42.38
C VAL A 39 -5.16 -6.59 -41.55
N LEU A 40 -4.45 -7.52 -42.19
CA LEU A 40 -3.67 -8.55 -41.50
C LEU A 40 -2.51 -7.92 -40.72
N VAL A 41 -1.90 -6.87 -41.27
CA VAL A 41 -0.89 -6.05 -40.60
C VAL A 41 -1.47 -5.31 -39.39
N ILE A 42 -2.62 -4.64 -39.55
CA ILE A 42 -3.27 -3.89 -38.48
C ILE A 42 -3.73 -4.82 -37.35
N LEU A 43 -4.37 -5.95 -37.69
CA LEU A 43 -4.79 -6.95 -36.71
C LEU A 43 -3.59 -7.56 -35.99
N GLY A 44 -2.52 -7.91 -36.73
CA GLY A 44 -1.30 -8.45 -36.14
C GLY A 44 -0.63 -7.47 -35.18
N ALA A 45 -0.51 -6.19 -35.58
CA ALA A 45 0.06 -5.14 -34.74
C ALA A 45 -0.81 -4.88 -33.50
N PHE A 46 -2.14 -4.86 -33.65
CA PHE A 46 -3.07 -4.70 -32.55
C PHE A 46 -2.98 -5.87 -31.56
N LEU A 47 -3.01 -7.10 -32.05
CA LEU A 47 -2.87 -8.30 -31.23
C LEU A 47 -1.54 -8.31 -30.47
N MET A 48 -0.43 -7.97 -31.14
CA MET A 48 0.87 -7.84 -30.48
C MET A 48 0.86 -6.72 -29.42
N GLY A 49 0.23 -5.58 -29.71
CA GLY A 49 0.06 -4.49 -28.74
C GLY A 49 -0.72 -4.94 -27.50
N VAL A 50 -1.84 -5.64 -27.67
CA VAL A 50 -2.64 -6.20 -26.58
C VAL A 50 -1.85 -7.23 -25.79
N LEU A 51 -1.10 -8.10 -26.46
CA LEU A 51 -0.28 -9.13 -25.82
C LEU A 51 0.82 -8.50 -24.94
N VAL A 52 1.52 -7.50 -25.48
CA VAL A 52 2.56 -6.76 -24.75
C VAL A 52 1.95 -5.98 -23.57
N ALA A 53 0.84 -5.28 -23.78
CA ALA A 53 0.15 -4.54 -22.72
C ALA A 53 -0.30 -5.48 -21.58
N THR A 54 -0.84 -6.64 -21.93
CA THR A 54 -1.27 -7.65 -20.94
C THR A 54 -0.09 -8.21 -20.17
N CYS A 55 1.01 -8.53 -20.84
CA CYS A 55 2.25 -8.99 -20.20
C CYS A 55 2.84 -7.91 -19.26
N PHE A 56 2.84 -6.65 -19.69
CA PHE A 56 3.32 -5.53 -18.88
C PHE A 56 2.44 -5.30 -17.65
N LEU A 57 1.12 -5.40 -17.81
CA LEU A 57 0.17 -5.29 -16.70
C LEU A 57 0.32 -6.43 -15.68
N LEU A 58 0.52 -7.66 -16.16
CA LEU A 58 0.77 -8.84 -15.32
C LEU A 58 2.06 -8.68 -14.51
N THR A 59 3.15 -8.28 -15.16
CA THR A 59 4.44 -8.06 -14.49
C THR A 59 4.39 -6.89 -13.49
N MET A 60 3.67 -5.81 -13.81
CA MET A 60 3.41 -4.74 -12.85
C MET A 60 2.60 -5.22 -11.65
N LYS A 61 1.49 -5.94 -11.86
CA LYS A 61 0.68 -6.47 -10.76
C LYS A 61 1.45 -7.47 -9.89
N ALA A 62 2.29 -8.31 -10.48
CA ALA A 62 3.15 -9.22 -9.73
C ALA A 62 4.15 -8.47 -8.82
N LYS A 63 4.75 -7.39 -9.32
CA LYS A 63 5.64 -6.53 -8.52
C LYS A 63 4.90 -5.79 -7.41
N HIS A 64 3.71 -5.26 -7.70
CA HIS A 64 2.86 -4.60 -6.70
C HIS A 64 2.41 -5.57 -5.61
N TYR A 65 2.01 -6.79 -5.98
CA TYR A 65 1.58 -7.80 -5.01
C TYR A 65 2.67 -8.17 -4.00
N LEU A 66 3.93 -8.31 -4.46
CA LEU A 66 5.07 -8.53 -3.56
C LEU A 66 5.34 -7.32 -2.65
N LYS A 67 5.24 -6.10 -3.20
CA LYS A 67 5.40 -4.86 -2.43
C LYS A 67 4.32 -4.70 -1.37
N ASP A 68 3.07 -5.01 -1.70
CA ASP A 68 1.94 -4.91 -0.79
C ASP A 68 2.05 -5.92 0.36
N LYS A 69 2.60 -7.11 0.09
CA LYS A 69 2.86 -8.10 1.15
C LYS A 69 3.95 -7.61 2.10
N LYS A 70 5.05 -7.06 1.57
CA LYS A 70 6.15 -6.52 2.37
C LYS A 70 5.72 -5.31 3.20
N MET A 71 4.90 -4.42 2.61
CA MET A 71 4.32 -3.27 3.30
C MET A 71 3.39 -3.69 4.44
N ARG A 72 2.58 -4.75 4.26
CA ARG A 72 1.74 -5.29 5.33
C ARG A 72 2.55 -5.92 6.46
N GLU A 73 3.62 -6.63 6.14
CA GLU A 73 4.52 -7.21 7.13
C GLU A 73 5.22 -6.11 7.95
N GLU A 74 5.71 -5.05 7.31
CA GLU A 74 6.26 -3.88 7.99
C GLU A 74 5.22 -3.21 8.89
N MET A 75 3.98 -3.00 8.41
CA MET A 75 2.91 -2.42 9.20
C MET A 75 2.61 -3.23 10.47
N GLN A 76 2.59 -4.57 10.36
CA GLN A 76 2.38 -5.46 11.50
C GLN A 76 3.55 -5.41 12.49
N GLN A 77 4.78 -5.38 12.01
CA GLN A 77 5.96 -5.24 12.87
C GLN A 77 5.96 -3.90 13.61
N LEU A 78 5.71 -2.79 12.90
CA LEU A 78 5.63 -1.46 13.49
C LEU A 78 4.49 -1.34 14.52
N GLN A 79 3.34 -1.99 14.28
CA GLN A 79 2.25 -2.04 15.27
C GLN A 79 2.62 -2.86 16.51
N ALA A 80 3.24 -4.03 16.33
CA ALA A 80 3.69 -4.87 17.43
C ALA A 80 4.76 -4.14 18.28
N GLU A 81 5.67 -3.43 17.62
CA GLU A 81 6.71 -2.67 18.28
C GLU A 81 6.13 -1.46 19.01
N ASN A 82 5.19 -0.70 18.41
CA ASN A 82 4.47 0.36 19.11
C ASN A 82 3.76 -0.14 20.37
N LYS A 83 3.07 -1.27 20.28
CA LYS A 83 2.36 -1.86 21.42
C LYS A 83 3.34 -2.26 22.52
N ARG A 84 4.48 -2.86 22.17
CA ARG A 84 5.54 -3.21 23.12
C ARG A 84 6.16 -1.97 23.77
N LEU A 85 6.38 -0.90 23.00
CA LEU A 85 6.88 0.36 23.56
C LEU A 85 5.85 0.99 24.50
N GLN A 86 4.57 1.00 24.14
CA GLN A 86 3.50 1.50 25.02
C GLN A 86 3.42 0.73 26.34
N GLU A 87 3.52 -0.61 26.31
CA GLU A 87 3.56 -1.43 27.52
C GLU A 87 4.80 -1.12 28.39
N ARG A 88 5.98 -0.93 27.77
CA ARG A 88 7.18 -0.51 28.51
C ARG A 88 7.04 0.87 29.13
N VAL A 89 6.46 1.82 28.41
CA VAL A 89 6.21 3.18 28.93
C VAL A 89 5.25 3.11 30.11
N ALA A 90 4.14 2.36 30.00
CA ALA A 90 3.18 2.19 31.08
C ALA A 90 3.80 1.52 32.32
N MET A 91 4.62 0.49 32.13
CA MET A 91 5.32 -0.20 33.23
C MET A 91 6.34 0.70 33.93
N LEU A 92 7.08 1.51 33.17
CA LEU A 92 8.03 2.48 33.73
C LEU A 92 7.30 3.59 34.50
N GLN A 93 6.20 4.12 33.97
CA GLN A 93 5.38 5.10 34.67
C GLN A 93 4.81 4.54 35.97
N HIS A 94 4.30 3.31 35.96
CA HIS A 94 3.81 2.65 37.17
C HIS A 94 4.93 2.46 38.19
N THR A 95 6.12 2.05 37.76
CA THR A 95 7.28 1.92 38.64
C THR A 95 7.70 3.27 39.23
N GLN A 96 7.68 4.34 38.43
CA GLN A 96 8.04 5.67 38.90
C GLN A 96 7.02 6.25 39.88
N LEU A 97 5.72 6.01 39.69
CA LEU A 97 4.68 6.43 40.63
C LEU A 97 4.85 5.74 41.98
N LEU A 98 5.09 4.42 41.99
CA LEU A 98 5.39 3.69 43.21
C LEU A 98 6.66 4.20 43.91
N HIS A 99 7.69 4.54 43.14
CA HIS A 99 8.93 5.08 43.70
C HIS A 99 8.75 6.50 44.24
N ASN A 100 7.92 7.31 43.59
CA ASN A 100 7.57 8.65 44.04
C ASN A 100 6.67 8.62 45.29
N GLU A 101 5.69 7.71 45.36
CA GLU A 101 4.90 7.46 46.57
C GLU A 101 5.77 6.92 47.71
N ALA A 102 6.69 6.00 47.44
CA ALA A 102 7.65 5.52 48.44
C ALA A 102 8.58 6.64 48.91
N ALA A 103 9.11 7.47 48.00
CA ALA A 103 9.94 8.62 48.34
C ALA A 103 9.16 9.68 49.14
N GLN A 104 7.89 9.91 48.82
CA GLN A 104 7.01 10.78 49.60
C GLN A 104 6.67 10.18 50.96
N ALA A 105 6.41 8.89 51.05
CA ALA A 105 6.17 8.19 52.32
C ALA A 105 7.43 8.22 53.22
N GLU A 106 8.62 8.05 52.65
CA GLU A 106 9.88 8.21 53.36
C GLU A 106 10.15 9.68 53.77
N ALA A 107 9.78 10.66 52.94
CA ALA A 107 9.87 12.07 53.28
C ALA A 107 8.89 12.47 54.41
N VAL A 108 7.66 11.94 54.41
CA VAL A 108 6.68 12.15 55.48
C VAL A 108 7.15 11.49 56.78
N LYS A 109 7.67 10.26 56.72
CA LYS A 109 8.21 9.55 57.89
C LYS A 109 9.46 10.22 58.47
N LYS A 110 10.26 10.90 57.64
CA LYS A 110 11.41 11.70 58.07
C LYS A 110 11.04 13.11 58.56
N ALA A 111 9.84 13.60 58.25
CA ALA A 111 9.31 14.87 58.76
C ALA A 111 8.62 14.72 60.14
N GLU A 112 8.18 13.52 60.50
CA GLU A 112 7.51 13.25 61.79
C GLU A 112 8.39 13.36 63.07
N PRO A 113 9.73 13.19 63.08
CA PRO A 113 10.49 13.34 64.33
C PRO A 113 10.77 14.81 64.70
N ALA A 114 10.46 15.79 63.84
CA ALA A 114 10.78 17.20 64.10
C ALA A 114 9.67 17.99 64.82
N ALA A 115 8.46 17.43 64.96
CA ALA A 115 7.34 18.10 65.62
C ALA A 115 7.21 17.76 67.12
N ALA A 116 7.87 16.70 67.60
CA ALA A 116 7.77 16.27 69.01
C ALA A 116 8.72 17.00 69.98
N ASP A 117 9.70 17.76 69.48
CA ASP A 117 10.72 18.42 70.32
C ASP A 117 10.39 19.88 70.70
N LYS A 118 9.31 20.48 70.17
CA LYS A 118 9.00 21.90 70.41
C LYS A 118 7.92 22.18 71.44
N THR A 119 7.29 21.16 72.03
CA THR A 119 6.22 21.34 73.04
C THR A 119 6.66 21.12 74.48
N ALA A 120 7.93 20.81 74.75
CA ALA A 120 8.43 20.54 76.12
C ALA A 120 9.13 21.72 76.82
N VAL A 121 9.33 22.88 76.18
CA VAL A 121 10.13 23.99 76.77
C VAL A 121 9.28 25.16 77.32
N GLU A 122 7.97 25.23 77.09
CA GLU A 122 7.13 26.37 77.52
C GLU A 122 6.15 26.07 78.67
N SER A 123 6.50 25.20 79.62
CA SER A 123 5.65 24.96 80.81
C SER A 123 6.45 24.72 82.10
N GLY A 124 7.48 25.54 82.35
CA GLY A 124 8.35 25.40 83.53
C GLY A 124 8.84 26.69 84.18
N SER A 125 8.19 27.85 83.98
CA SER A 125 8.63 29.11 84.63
C SER A 125 7.46 30.01 85.02
N ARG A 126 6.52 29.48 85.80
CA ARG A 126 5.60 30.27 86.65
C ARG A 126 5.21 29.45 87.87
N GLN A 127 6.06 29.45 88.89
CA GLN A 127 5.70 29.49 90.30
C GLN A 127 6.95 29.70 91.15
#